data_AF-A0AB74J350-F1
#
_entry.id   AF-A0AB74J350-F1
#
_cell.length_a   1.000
_cell.length_b   1.000
_cell.length_c   1.000
_cell.angle_alpha   90.00
_cell.angle_beta   90.00
_cell.angle_gamma   90.00
#
_symmetry.space_group_name_H-M   'P 1'
#
loop_
_entity.id
_entity.type
_entity.pdbx_description
1 polymer ?
#
loop_
_entity_poly.entity_id
_entity_poly.type
_entity_poly.pdbx_seq_one_letter_code
_entity_poly.pdbx_strand_id
1 'polypeptide(L)'
;MRYHGRLLATLAVCAGQASCSYVQSLSSNAQGVLNESMSWMDGFYDTDAGYLYSLDASAALRHDTRSSAWYAIGLLARNEGDDVANAEKILTAIVDGQYKDPAEQWFGDYQKEPEEPYVGTEAYPADIYDSWDPNWRGFIGTTLIIGLEEFPYLLSKSVTDLILESLHNSTVGDSYRVGGVDDDNLYPAYSNPSIMRAFVSGWTGRRLNDSNFTMAGEQYAQEIVDLFTRADTLSEFNSGTYTGVSLFGLTLWAKYLPADSIMTQYGERMIKATWEAVGQLWHPELKNMAGPWDRSYGFDMNRYFSLMALWFWIIMGKEKSSLISRPQIMSHSADFAYGPLFAVLGEFQASLVPEDVLNALQEFRGEHIFNSSTFSPPFDAYPRNITTWLASNISIGAETFDENVIGGPAINPSTFNPAVVQWNTGKGVGFITLHASENATTTAVSPGHLELSYPYGNSSSIFSFLVSTFAGKRDVSSWADVQGANVSISTNANASYSVTFAGAYGGQDEVINDFEFWNFTYSMPANFSGVPKVELDIELW
;
A
#
# COMPACT_ATOMS: atom_id res chain seq x y z
N MET A 1 5.53 26.77 31.49
CA MET A 1 6.94 26.39 31.69
C MET A 1 7.02 25.01 32.33
N ARG A 2 7.07 23.96 31.50
CA ARG A 2 7.57 22.61 31.81
C ARG A 2 7.71 21.92 30.44
N TYR A 3 8.85 22.15 29.81
CA TYR A 3 9.26 21.47 28.58
C TYR A 3 9.35 19.97 28.87
N HIS A 4 8.52 19.16 28.22
CA HIS A 4 8.79 17.74 28.09
C HIS A 4 9.77 17.58 26.94
N GLY A 5 11.06 17.51 27.28
CA GLY A 5 12.07 16.99 26.36
C GLY A 5 11.79 15.52 26.11
N ARG A 6 11.40 15.19 24.89
CA ARG A 6 11.43 13.84 24.34
C ARG A 6 12.11 13.94 22.97
N LEU A 7 13.20 13.18 22.83
CA LEU A 7 14.02 12.96 21.64
C LEU A 7 14.60 14.20 20.93
N LEU A 8 15.56 14.85 21.60
CA LEU A 8 16.65 15.60 20.93
C LEU A 8 18.02 14.92 21.15
N ALA A 9 18.04 13.65 21.58
CA ALA A 9 19.23 13.00 22.11
C ALA A 9 20.05 12.17 21.12
N THR A 10 19.75 12.20 19.81
CA THR A 10 20.58 11.55 18.77
C THR A 10 21.12 12.48 17.68
N LEU A 11 20.65 13.74 17.57
CA LEU A 11 21.18 14.69 16.59
C LEU A 11 22.38 15.54 17.07
N ALA A 12 22.73 15.49 18.35
CA ALA A 12 23.79 16.33 18.92
C ALA A 12 25.23 15.81 18.67
N VAL A 13 25.42 14.69 17.97
CA VAL A 13 26.78 14.16 17.68
C VAL A 13 27.28 14.56 16.27
N CYS A 14 26.38 14.96 15.35
CA CYS A 14 26.79 15.23 13.96
C CYS A 14 27.00 16.72 13.62
N ALA A 15 26.66 17.64 14.54
CA ALA A 15 26.86 19.07 14.36
C ALA A 15 28.34 19.47 14.55
N GLY A 16 29.24 18.99 13.68
CA GLY A 16 30.65 19.41 13.73
C GLY A 16 31.65 18.55 12.98
N GLN A 17 31.26 17.43 12.35
CA GLN A 17 32.16 16.62 11.54
C GLN A 17 31.56 16.41 10.15
N ALA A 18 32.24 16.93 9.13
CA ALA A 18 31.90 16.80 7.72
C ALA A 18 32.06 15.36 7.17
N SER A 19 31.89 14.32 8.00
CA SER A 19 32.20 12.93 7.61
C SER A 19 31.38 11.83 8.31
N CYS A 20 30.32 12.14 9.07
CA CYS A 20 29.41 11.11 9.55
C CYS A 20 28.23 11.03 8.58
N SER A 21 28.22 10.02 7.69
CA SER A 21 27.10 9.80 6.77
C SER A 21 25.84 9.49 7.57
N TYR A 22 24.69 10.08 7.19
CA TYR A 22 23.39 9.82 7.84
C TYR A 22 23.07 8.32 7.88
N VAL A 23 23.53 7.57 6.87
CA VAL A 23 23.45 6.10 6.81
C VAL A 23 24.06 5.43 8.05
N GLN A 24 25.12 5.99 8.64
CA GLN A 24 25.76 5.44 9.84
C GLN A 24 24.96 5.66 11.12
N SER A 25 24.01 6.61 11.13
CA SER A 25 23.08 6.79 12.25
C SER A 25 21.88 5.85 12.21
N LEU A 26 21.61 5.19 11.08
CA LEU A 26 20.50 4.26 10.94
C LEU A 26 20.74 2.97 11.72
N SER A 27 19.65 2.33 12.16
CA SER A 27 19.71 0.95 12.67
C SER A 27 20.21 0.00 11.58
N SER A 28 20.80 -1.14 11.96
CA SER A 28 21.37 -2.09 10.99
C SER A 28 20.35 -2.55 9.93
N ASN A 29 19.08 -2.70 10.31
CA ASN A 29 18.02 -3.09 9.39
C ASN A 29 17.65 -1.95 8.43
N ALA A 30 17.46 -0.72 8.94
CA ALA A 30 17.17 0.44 8.12
C ALA A 30 18.33 0.77 7.17
N GLN A 31 19.57 0.63 7.64
CA GLN A 31 20.77 0.72 6.82
C GLN A 31 20.76 -0.33 5.69
N GLY A 32 20.35 -1.57 5.98
CA GLY A 32 20.19 -2.62 4.97
C GLY A 32 19.16 -2.26 3.90
N VAL A 33 17.99 -1.76 4.31
CA VAL A 33 16.95 -1.28 3.38
C VAL A 33 17.50 -0.19 2.46
N LEU A 34 18.13 0.84 3.03
CA LEU A 34 18.69 1.95 2.26
C LEU A 34 19.76 1.46 1.29
N ASN A 35 20.75 0.69 1.77
CA ASN A 35 21.88 0.28 0.96
C ASN A 35 21.45 -0.63 -0.21
N GLU A 36 20.57 -1.60 0.02
CA GLU A 36 20.14 -2.51 -1.04
C GLU A 36 19.22 -1.82 -2.07
N SER A 37 18.29 -0.97 -1.62
CA SER A 37 17.42 -0.21 -2.53
C SER A 37 18.22 0.79 -3.37
N MET A 38 19.15 1.53 -2.74
CA MET A 38 20.04 2.46 -3.44
C MET A 38 20.96 1.74 -4.42
N SER A 39 21.59 0.63 -4.02
CA SER A 39 22.45 -0.14 -4.91
C SER A 39 21.71 -0.67 -6.14
N TRP A 40 20.41 -0.96 -6.03
CA TRP A 40 19.59 -1.35 -7.16
C TRP A 40 19.26 -0.15 -8.06
N MET A 41 18.79 0.96 -7.48
CA MET A 41 18.43 2.17 -8.24
C MET A 41 19.62 2.85 -8.90
N ASP A 42 20.83 2.75 -8.34
CA ASP A 42 22.06 3.26 -8.97
C ASP A 42 22.28 2.64 -10.36
N GLY A 43 21.81 1.41 -10.60
CA GLY A 43 21.87 0.76 -11.91
C GLY A 43 20.91 1.32 -12.96
N PHE A 44 19.96 2.16 -12.55
CA PHE A 44 18.95 2.80 -13.40
C PHE A 44 19.16 4.31 -13.54
N TYR A 45 20.10 4.90 -12.81
CA TYR A 45 20.30 6.34 -12.84
C TYR A 45 20.98 6.80 -14.14
N ASP A 46 20.26 7.61 -14.92
CA ASP A 46 20.81 8.36 -16.05
C ASP A 46 21.35 9.70 -15.54
N THR A 47 22.68 9.78 -15.40
CA THR A 47 23.37 10.99 -14.94
C THR A 47 23.19 12.17 -15.90
N ASP A 48 22.98 11.93 -17.20
CA ASP A 48 22.85 12.99 -18.20
C ASP A 48 21.45 13.58 -18.18
N ALA A 49 20.41 12.73 -18.11
CA ALA A 49 19.03 13.17 -17.96
C ALA A 49 18.73 13.72 -16.56
N GLY A 50 19.34 13.17 -15.52
CA GLY A 50 19.01 13.49 -14.13
C GLY A 50 17.72 12.80 -13.68
N TYR A 51 17.49 11.56 -14.12
CA TYR A 51 16.35 10.73 -13.75
C TYR A 51 16.78 9.27 -13.63
N LEU A 52 15.99 8.47 -12.92
CA LEU A 52 16.01 7.02 -13.08
C LEU A 52 15.30 6.65 -14.39
N TYR A 53 15.86 5.71 -15.14
CA TYR A 53 15.06 4.90 -16.06
C TYR A 53 13.96 4.18 -15.29
N SER A 54 12.83 3.95 -15.96
CA SER A 54 11.74 3.17 -15.39
C SER A 54 12.24 1.83 -14.88
N LEU A 55 11.78 1.48 -13.67
CA LEU A 55 12.14 0.25 -12.99
C LEU A 55 11.36 -0.96 -13.54
N ASP A 56 10.43 -0.72 -14.47
CA ASP A 56 9.76 -1.75 -15.26
C ASP A 56 10.61 -2.09 -16.51
N ALA A 57 10.96 -3.37 -16.64
CA ALA A 57 11.70 -3.89 -17.78
C ALA A 57 10.96 -3.75 -19.12
N SER A 58 9.64 -3.49 -19.10
CA SER A 58 8.82 -3.25 -20.30
C SER A 58 8.96 -1.82 -20.85
N ALA A 59 9.47 -0.89 -20.06
CA ALA A 59 9.66 0.49 -20.47
C ALA A 59 10.94 0.63 -21.30
N ALA A 60 10.78 0.90 -22.60
CA ALA A 60 11.88 1.01 -23.56
C ALA A 60 12.74 2.29 -23.34
N LEU A 61 13.57 2.28 -22.29
CA LEU A 61 14.45 3.39 -21.88
C LEU A 61 13.73 4.71 -21.58
N ARG A 62 12.47 4.64 -21.13
CA ARG A 62 11.73 5.81 -20.63
C ARG A 62 12.09 6.07 -19.18
N HIS A 63 12.06 7.32 -18.75
CA HIS A 63 12.37 7.70 -17.36
C HIS A 63 11.12 7.67 -16.48
N ASP A 64 11.31 7.62 -15.15
CA ASP A 64 10.21 7.64 -14.18
C ASP A 64 10.42 8.78 -13.15
N THR A 65 9.52 9.75 -13.14
CA THR A 65 9.63 10.93 -12.27
C THR A 65 9.46 10.57 -10.80
N ARG A 66 8.49 9.71 -10.46
CA ARG A 66 8.15 9.42 -9.05
C ARG A 66 9.27 8.69 -8.32
N SER A 67 9.82 7.63 -8.92
CA SER A 67 10.93 6.87 -8.35
C SER A 67 12.21 7.71 -8.31
N SER A 68 12.40 8.60 -9.28
CA SER A 68 13.49 9.58 -9.25
C SER A 68 13.43 10.50 -8.03
N ALA A 69 12.22 10.95 -7.64
CA ALA A 69 12.05 11.74 -6.42
C ALA A 69 12.51 10.97 -5.17
N TRP A 70 12.11 9.71 -5.04
CA TRP A 70 12.51 8.86 -3.91
C TRP A 70 14.02 8.60 -3.88
N TYR A 71 14.60 8.36 -5.06
CA TYR A 71 16.04 8.18 -5.22
C TYR A 71 16.83 9.44 -4.82
N ALA A 72 16.35 10.63 -5.17
CA ALA A 72 16.98 11.88 -4.76
C ALA A 72 17.09 12.01 -3.23
N ILE A 73 16.08 11.58 -2.48
CA ILE A 73 16.16 11.55 -1.01
C ILE A 73 17.18 10.50 -0.52
N GLY A 74 17.25 9.35 -1.20
CA GLY A 74 18.27 8.35 -0.91
C GLY A 74 19.70 8.84 -1.17
N LEU A 75 19.92 9.64 -2.22
CA LEU A 75 21.18 10.32 -2.50
C LEU A 75 21.54 11.31 -1.39
N LEU A 76 20.58 12.13 -0.92
CA LEU A 76 20.80 13.04 0.21
C LEU A 76 21.13 12.28 1.51
N ALA A 77 20.47 11.14 1.75
CA ALA A 77 20.73 10.30 2.90
C ALA A 77 22.11 9.63 2.83
N ARG A 78 22.53 9.18 1.65
CA ARG A 78 23.86 8.57 1.43
C ARG A 78 24.98 9.62 1.54
N ASN A 79 24.83 10.72 0.82
CA ASN A 79 25.72 11.89 0.80
C ASN A 79 27.19 11.51 0.51
N GLU A 80 27.42 10.75 -0.55
CA GLU A 80 28.75 10.35 -1.01
C GLU A 80 29.06 10.90 -2.41
N GLY A 81 30.29 11.37 -2.63
CA GLY A 81 30.71 11.85 -3.96
C GLY A 81 29.81 12.96 -4.51
N ASP A 82 29.22 12.72 -5.68
CA ASP A 82 28.34 13.66 -6.40
C ASP A 82 26.85 13.51 -6.02
N ASP A 83 26.51 12.69 -5.01
CA ASP A 83 25.13 12.39 -4.63
C ASP A 83 24.28 13.65 -4.40
N VAL A 84 24.78 14.65 -3.66
CA VAL A 84 24.02 15.89 -3.39
C VAL A 84 23.77 16.67 -4.69
N ALA A 85 24.77 16.77 -5.56
CA ALA A 85 24.62 17.47 -6.83
C ALA A 85 23.61 16.75 -7.75
N ASN A 86 23.65 15.43 -7.77
CA ASN A 86 22.69 14.60 -8.52
C ASN A 86 21.28 14.69 -7.93
N ALA A 87 21.14 14.71 -6.61
CA ALA A 87 19.85 14.91 -5.94
C ALA A 87 19.25 16.27 -6.31
N GLU A 88 20.03 17.35 -6.23
CA GLU A 88 19.57 18.69 -6.63
C GLU A 88 19.19 18.76 -8.10
N LYS A 89 19.94 18.08 -8.97
CA LYS A 89 19.62 17.98 -10.41
C LYS A 89 18.26 17.31 -10.63
N ILE A 90 18.03 16.16 -10.00
CA ILE A 90 16.76 15.43 -10.08
C ILE A 90 15.62 16.30 -9.56
N LEU A 91 15.76 16.87 -8.36
CA LEU A 91 14.72 17.69 -7.72
C LEU A 91 14.36 18.91 -8.58
N THR A 92 15.36 19.57 -9.18
CA THR A 92 15.14 20.69 -10.10
C THR A 92 14.36 20.24 -11.33
N ALA A 93 14.77 19.14 -11.97
CA ALA A 93 14.12 18.63 -13.17
C ALA A 93 12.65 18.23 -12.93
N ILE A 94 12.36 17.58 -11.79
CA ILE A 94 11.00 17.21 -11.39
C ILE A 94 10.11 18.45 -11.21
N VAL A 95 10.61 19.49 -10.53
CA VAL A 95 9.86 20.75 -10.32
C VAL A 95 9.68 21.54 -11.63
N ASP A 96 10.65 21.44 -12.55
CA ASP A 96 10.53 22.04 -13.89
C ASP A 96 9.42 21.37 -14.71
N GLY A 97 9.28 20.04 -14.59
CA GLY A 97 8.19 19.25 -15.18
C GLY A 97 6.85 19.32 -14.44
N GLN A 98 6.71 20.17 -13.41
CA GLN A 98 5.43 20.39 -12.75
C GLN A 98 4.49 21.22 -13.63
N TYR A 99 3.22 20.83 -13.72
CA TYR A 99 2.19 21.55 -14.45
C TYR A 99 1.77 22.84 -13.73
N LYS A 100 1.70 23.96 -14.47
CA LYS A 100 1.61 25.32 -13.91
C LYS A 100 0.44 26.18 -14.42
N ASP A 101 -0.45 25.64 -15.26
CA ASP A 101 -1.68 26.36 -15.65
C ASP A 101 -2.81 26.10 -14.64
N PRO A 102 -3.25 27.10 -13.86
CA PRO A 102 -4.30 26.92 -12.85
C PRO A 102 -5.71 26.68 -13.45
N ALA A 103 -5.89 26.77 -14.77
CA ALA A 103 -7.14 26.42 -15.42
C ALA A 103 -7.29 24.90 -15.65
N GLU A 104 -6.23 24.12 -15.42
CA GLU A 104 -6.15 22.70 -15.76
C GLU A 104 -6.28 21.80 -14.53
N GLN A 105 -6.96 20.66 -14.68
CA GLN A 105 -7.19 19.70 -13.58
C GLN A 105 -5.89 19.10 -13.02
N TRP A 106 -4.84 19.03 -13.84
CA TRP A 106 -3.52 18.53 -13.46
C TRP A 106 -2.58 19.63 -12.93
N PHE A 107 -3.06 20.86 -12.66
CA PHE A 107 -2.24 21.91 -12.03
C PHE A 107 -1.55 21.43 -10.75
N GLY A 108 -0.27 21.77 -10.59
CA GLY A 108 0.54 21.37 -9.42
C GLY A 108 0.88 19.88 -9.37
N ASP A 109 0.39 19.08 -10.32
CA ASP A 109 0.82 17.70 -10.53
C ASP A 109 2.13 17.65 -11.35
N TYR A 110 2.69 16.46 -11.52
CA TYR A 110 3.98 16.25 -12.16
C TYR A 110 3.85 15.36 -13.39
N GLN A 111 4.72 15.58 -14.37
CA GLN A 111 4.83 14.65 -15.49
C GLN A 111 5.17 13.24 -15.02
N LYS A 112 4.54 12.20 -15.61
CA LYS A 112 4.84 10.82 -15.25
C LYS A 112 6.23 10.40 -15.70
N GLU A 113 6.55 10.78 -16.93
CA GLU A 113 7.89 10.72 -17.52
C GLU A 113 8.24 12.08 -18.15
N PRO A 114 9.50 12.54 -18.08
CA PRO A 114 9.90 13.81 -18.70
C PRO A 114 9.76 13.84 -20.23
N GLU A 115 9.66 12.67 -20.87
CA GLU A 115 9.46 12.53 -22.31
C GLU A 115 8.00 12.69 -22.77
N GLU A 116 7.02 12.74 -21.87
CA GLU A 116 5.61 12.70 -22.25
C GLU A 116 5.14 13.97 -22.97
N PRO A 117 4.16 13.86 -23.89
CA PRO A 117 3.50 15.04 -24.44
C PRO A 117 2.73 15.80 -23.35
N TYR A 118 2.40 17.07 -23.63
CA TYR A 118 1.56 17.84 -22.72
C TYR A 118 0.14 17.25 -22.62
N VAL A 119 -0.35 17.05 -21.40
CA VAL A 119 -1.68 16.50 -21.10
C VAL A 119 -2.79 17.43 -21.62
N GLY A 120 -3.90 16.85 -22.08
CA GLY A 120 -5.06 17.59 -22.57
C GLY A 120 -4.95 18.06 -24.03
N THR A 121 -3.89 17.68 -24.74
CA THR A 121 -3.82 17.89 -26.19
C THR A 121 -4.65 16.86 -26.95
N GLU A 122 -4.97 17.10 -28.22
CA GLU A 122 -5.73 16.13 -29.05
C GLU A 122 -5.00 14.77 -29.17
N ALA A 123 -3.65 14.80 -29.21
CA ALA A 123 -2.83 13.60 -29.33
C ALA A 123 -2.54 12.92 -27.97
N TYR A 124 -2.72 13.63 -26.86
CA TYR A 124 -2.52 13.13 -25.50
C TYR A 124 -3.64 13.68 -24.59
N PRO A 125 -4.88 13.19 -24.79
CA PRO A 125 -6.04 13.69 -24.10
C PRO A 125 -5.93 13.42 -22.59
N ALA A 126 -6.59 14.25 -21.80
CA ALA A 126 -6.63 14.06 -20.35
C ALA A 126 -7.46 12.84 -19.99
N ASP A 127 -6.83 11.93 -19.26
CA ASP A 127 -7.37 10.71 -18.69
C ASP A 127 -6.74 10.50 -17.30
N ILE A 128 -7.59 10.53 -16.27
CA ILE A 128 -7.18 10.48 -14.86
C ILE A 128 -6.67 9.08 -14.52
N TYR A 129 -5.55 9.01 -13.81
CA TYR A 129 -4.76 7.81 -13.53
C TYR A 129 -3.98 7.22 -14.70
N ASP A 130 -4.23 7.65 -15.95
CA ASP A 130 -3.45 7.22 -17.13
C ASP A 130 -2.50 8.31 -17.66
N SER A 131 -3.01 9.32 -18.38
CA SER A 131 -2.16 10.41 -18.89
C SER A 131 -1.60 11.33 -17.79
N TRP A 132 -2.25 11.38 -16.62
CA TRP A 132 -1.82 12.06 -15.40
C TRP A 132 -2.33 11.29 -14.17
N ASP A 133 -1.77 11.48 -12.98
CA ASP A 133 -2.25 10.80 -11.76
C ASP A 133 -2.24 11.77 -10.57
N PRO A 134 -3.41 12.25 -10.12
CA PRO A 134 -3.49 13.28 -9.08
C PRO A 134 -2.95 12.83 -7.72
N ASN A 135 -2.71 11.53 -7.50
CA ASN A 135 -2.06 11.04 -6.28
C ASN A 135 -0.57 11.41 -6.22
N TRP A 136 0.06 11.72 -7.37
CA TRP A 136 1.47 12.04 -7.44
C TRP A 136 1.82 13.35 -6.73
N ARG A 137 0.87 14.29 -6.64
CA ARG A 137 0.94 15.44 -5.73
C ARG A 137 1.31 15.05 -4.30
N GLY A 138 0.62 14.05 -3.75
CA GLY A 138 0.89 13.53 -2.40
C GLY A 138 2.21 12.75 -2.32
N PHE A 139 2.45 11.86 -3.29
CA PHE A 139 3.66 11.03 -3.30
C PHE A 139 4.97 11.82 -3.44
N ILE A 140 5.00 12.77 -4.38
CA ILE A 140 6.16 13.64 -4.59
C ILE A 140 6.20 14.72 -3.50
N GLY A 141 5.06 15.32 -3.15
CA GLY A 141 5.01 16.35 -2.10
C GLY A 141 5.53 15.86 -0.75
N THR A 142 5.13 14.67 -0.30
CA THR A 142 5.68 14.07 0.94
C THR A 142 7.18 13.80 0.84
N THR A 143 7.66 13.35 -0.31
CA THR A 143 9.08 13.10 -0.59
C THR A 143 9.90 14.39 -0.48
N LEU A 144 9.43 15.47 -1.10
CA LEU A 144 10.03 16.79 -1.03
C LEU A 144 10.11 17.32 0.41
N ILE A 145 9.04 17.14 1.19
CA ILE A 145 9.00 17.54 2.60
C ILE A 145 10.03 16.76 3.43
N ILE A 146 10.19 15.44 3.21
CA ILE A 146 11.23 14.66 3.88
C ILE A 146 12.62 15.23 3.58
N GLY A 147 12.89 15.62 2.32
CA GLY A 147 14.14 16.29 1.95
C GLY A 147 14.38 17.58 2.73
N LEU A 148 13.35 18.42 2.88
CA LEU A 148 13.42 19.68 3.63
C LEU A 148 13.53 19.50 5.15
N GLU A 149 12.96 18.43 5.71
CA GLU A 149 13.00 18.16 7.16
C GLU A 149 14.29 17.45 7.58
N GLU A 150 14.73 16.43 6.83
CA GLU A 150 15.85 15.57 7.22
C GLU A 150 17.19 16.06 6.67
N PHE A 151 17.20 16.73 5.50
CA PHE A 151 18.41 17.14 4.80
C PHE A 151 18.49 18.63 4.41
N PRO A 152 17.93 19.59 5.19
CA PRO A 152 17.93 21.01 4.80
C PRO A 152 19.35 21.62 4.71
N TYR A 153 20.33 21.01 5.37
CA TYR A 153 21.72 21.47 5.38
C TYR A 153 22.52 21.04 4.14
N LEU A 154 21.99 20.12 3.33
CA LEU A 154 22.59 19.70 2.07
C LEU A 154 22.01 20.43 0.85
N LEU A 155 20.76 20.89 0.96
CA LEU A 155 20.07 21.57 -0.11
C LEU A 155 20.51 23.04 -0.22
N SER A 156 20.79 23.47 -1.44
CA SER A 156 21.01 24.88 -1.75
C SER A 156 19.75 25.69 -1.51
N LYS A 157 19.94 26.99 -1.28
CA LYS A 157 18.81 27.91 -1.12
C LYS A 157 17.92 27.94 -2.36
N SER A 158 18.49 27.89 -3.56
CA SER A 158 17.73 27.89 -4.81
C SER A 158 16.83 26.66 -4.93
N VAL A 159 17.34 25.48 -4.65
CA VAL A 159 16.55 24.24 -4.69
C VAL A 159 15.50 24.24 -3.58
N THR A 160 15.84 24.74 -2.39
CA THR A 160 14.87 24.91 -1.29
C THR A 160 13.71 25.83 -1.70
N ASP A 161 13.99 26.98 -2.30
CA ASP A 161 12.96 27.93 -2.75
C ASP A 161 12.08 27.30 -3.86
N LEU A 162 12.69 26.58 -4.81
CA LEU A 162 11.98 25.84 -5.87
C LEU A 162 11.03 24.78 -5.31
N ILE A 163 11.50 23.98 -4.35
CA ILE A 163 10.68 22.95 -3.71
C ILE A 163 9.48 23.58 -2.99
N LEU A 164 9.69 24.70 -2.28
CA LEU A 164 8.60 25.39 -1.58
C LEU A 164 7.54 25.94 -2.54
N GLU A 165 7.95 26.44 -3.72
CA GLU A 165 7.03 26.85 -4.78
C GLU A 165 6.27 25.64 -5.35
N SER A 166 6.95 24.52 -5.60
CA SER A 166 6.33 23.27 -6.07
C SER A 166 5.28 22.76 -5.09
N LEU A 167 5.58 22.76 -3.79
CA LEU A 167 4.66 22.36 -2.74
C LEU A 167 3.45 23.28 -2.64
N HIS A 168 3.63 24.59 -2.83
CA HIS A 168 2.52 25.54 -2.94
C HIS A 168 1.58 25.16 -4.10
N ASN A 169 2.12 24.97 -5.31
CA ASN A 169 1.31 24.60 -6.49
C ASN A 169 0.61 23.26 -6.30
N SER A 170 1.32 22.27 -5.77
CA SER A 170 0.75 20.96 -5.43
C SER A 170 -0.40 21.06 -4.43
N THR A 171 -0.27 21.91 -3.40
CA THR A 171 -1.32 22.13 -2.39
C THR A 171 -2.56 22.81 -2.99
N VAL A 172 -2.36 23.75 -3.91
CA VAL A 172 -3.46 24.36 -4.67
C VAL A 172 -4.10 23.33 -5.61
N GLY A 173 -3.32 22.54 -6.35
CA GLY A 173 -3.82 21.48 -7.22
C GLY A 173 -4.63 20.42 -6.47
N ASP A 174 -4.23 20.08 -5.23
CA ASP A 174 -4.99 19.19 -4.36
C ASP A 174 -6.35 19.78 -3.95
N SER A 175 -6.57 21.09 -4.07
CA SER A 175 -7.91 21.67 -3.88
C SER A 175 -8.88 21.33 -5.01
N TYR A 176 -8.38 20.89 -6.17
CA TYR A 176 -9.20 20.49 -7.32
C TYR A 176 -9.74 19.06 -7.16
N ARG A 177 -9.10 18.27 -6.27
CA ARG A 177 -9.50 16.91 -5.96
C ARG A 177 -10.74 16.87 -5.07
N VAL A 178 -11.90 16.66 -5.70
CA VAL A 178 -13.21 16.55 -5.05
C VAL A 178 -13.84 15.23 -5.45
N GLY A 179 -13.92 14.28 -4.51
CA GLY A 179 -14.48 12.95 -4.78
C GLY A 179 -15.89 13.01 -5.40
N GLY A 180 -16.06 12.35 -6.56
CA GLY A 180 -17.30 12.28 -7.32
C GLY A 180 -17.51 13.44 -8.30
N VAL A 181 -16.49 14.29 -8.48
CA VAL A 181 -16.47 15.41 -9.43
C VAL A 181 -15.26 15.22 -10.34
N ASP A 182 -15.42 15.51 -11.64
CA ASP A 182 -14.36 15.40 -12.66
C ASP A 182 -13.63 14.04 -12.63
N ASP A 183 -14.39 12.96 -12.39
CA ASP A 183 -13.93 11.57 -12.30
C ASP A 183 -12.90 11.28 -11.18
N ASP A 184 -12.66 12.22 -10.26
CA ASP A 184 -11.81 11.99 -9.08
C ASP A 184 -12.55 11.18 -8.02
N ASN A 185 -11.84 10.27 -7.34
CA ASN A 185 -12.35 9.43 -6.26
C ASN A 185 -11.73 9.76 -4.89
N LEU A 186 -11.11 10.92 -4.71
CA LEU A 186 -10.48 11.31 -3.46
C LEU A 186 -11.49 11.69 -2.38
N TYR A 187 -11.88 10.68 -1.60
CA TYR A 187 -12.61 10.82 -0.35
C TYR A 187 -11.69 10.62 0.85
N PRO A 188 -12.04 11.10 2.06
CA PRO A 188 -11.28 10.77 3.28
C PRO A 188 -11.08 9.27 3.50
N ALA A 189 -11.98 8.45 2.95
CA ALA A 189 -11.91 6.99 2.94
C ALA A 189 -10.83 6.40 2.00
N TYR A 190 -10.20 7.17 1.12
CA TYR A 190 -9.18 6.66 0.20
C TYR A 190 -7.82 6.40 0.89
N SER A 191 -7.78 6.40 2.23
CA SER A 191 -6.61 6.07 3.05
C SER A 191 -5.35 6.88 2.70
N ASN A 192 -4.41 6.33 1.94
CA ASN A 192 -3.06 6.85 1.74
C ASN A 192 -3.01 8.17 0.96
N PRO A 193 -3.70 8.39 -0.19
CA PRO A 193 -3.64 9.69 -0.85
C PRO A 193 -4.31 10.76 0.03
N SER A 194 -5.35 10.38 0.78
CA SER A 194 -6.06 11.27 1.71
C SER A 194 -5.18 11.69 2.89
N ILE A 195 -4.46 10.74 3.50
CA ILE A 195 -3.48 11.00 4.58
C ILE A 195 -2.36 11.91 4.08
N MET A 196 -1.82 11.63 2.88
CA MET A 196 -0.75 12.45 2.30
C MET A 196 -1.24 13.86 1.92
N ARG A 197 -2.44 14.00 1.35
CA ARG A 197 -3.04 15.33 1.04
C ARG A 197 -3.14 16.20 2.28
N ALA A 198 -3.69 15.65 3.37
CA ALA A 198 -3.84 16.38 4.63
C ALA A 198 -2.47 16.84 5.18
N PHE A 199 -1.48 15.94 5.13
CA PHE A 199 -0.11 16.25 5.55
C PHE A 199 0.52 17.35 4.71
N VAL A 200 0.56 17.19 3.38
CA VAL A 200 1.21 18.14 2.46
C VAL A 200 0.56 19.52 2.60
N SER A 201 -0.77 19.60 2.64
CA SER A 201 -1.49 20.85 2.81
C SER A 201 -1.19 21.52 4.15
N GLY A 202 -1.30 20.77 5.25
CA GLY A 202 -1.11 21.29 6.60
C GLY A 202 0.34 21.66 6.92
N TRP A 203 1.31 20.94 6.36
CA TRP A 203 2.73 21.25 6.47
C TRP A 203 3.08 22.48 5.63
N THR A 204 2.66 22.51 4.36
CA THR A 204 2.96 23.62 3.42
C THR A 204 2.36 24.93 3.93
N GLY A 205 1.11 24.91 4.40
CA GLY A 205 0.47 26.08 4.98
C GLY A 205 1.24 26.66 6.15
N ARG A 206 1.74 25.81 7.06
CA ARG A 206 2.56 26.27 8.19
C ARG A 206 3.90 26.81 7.74
N ARG A 207 4.56 26.10 6.82
CA ARG A 207 5.89 26.46 6.32
C ARG A 207 5.91 27.79 5.58
N LEU A 208 4.82 28.12 4.88
CA LEU A 208 4.63 29.36 4.12
C LEU A 208 3.82 30.41 4.87
N ASN A 209 3.36 30.12 6.09
CA ASN A 209 2.48 30.97 6.88
C ASN A 209 1.16 31.33 6.15
N ASP A 210 0.60 30.36 5.41
CA ASP A 210 -0.72 30.41 4.78
C ASP A 210 -1.77 29.72 5.67
N SER A 211 -2.71 30.53 6.18
CA SER A 211 -3.76 30.04 7.06
C SER A 211 -4.82 29.19 6.36
N ASN A 212 -5.04 29.39 5.05
CA ASN A 212 -6.03 28.63 4.29
C ASN A 212 -5.53 27.20 4.07
N PHE A 213 -4.27 27.03 3.65
CA PHE A 213 -3.66 25.71 3.49
C PHE A 213 -3.58 24.96 4.82
N THR A 214 -3.17 25.67 5.88
CA THR A 214 -3.14 25.11 7.24
C THR A 214 -4.52 24.59 7.62
N MET A 215 -5.57 25.41 7.48
CA MET A 215 -6.94 25.04 7.81
C MET A 215 -7.47 23.89 6.93
N ALA A 216 -7.18 23.91 5.62
CA ALA A 216 -7.60 22.85 4.70
C ALA A 216 -7.00 21.49 5.10
N GLY A 217 -5.70 21.45 5.41
CA GLY A 217 -5.04 20.23 5.88
C GLY A 217 -5.61 19.72 7.21
N GLU A 218 -5.83 20.60 8.19
CA GLU A 218 -6.37 20.21 9.50
C GLU A 218 -7.83 19.73 9.43
N GLN A 219 -8.67 20.39 8.63
CA GLN A 219 -10.07 19.98 8.45
C GLN A 219 -10.17 18.64 7.74
N TYR A 220 -9.40 18.44 6.67
CA TYR A 220 -9.39 17.16 5.96
C TYR A 220 -8.84 16.02 6.84
N ALA A 221 -7.82 16.30 7.66
CA ALA A 221 -7.32 15.35 8.65
C ALA A 221 -8.38 14.96 9.69
N GLN A 222 -9.23 15.90 10.13
CA GLN A 222 -10.33 15.61 11.05
C GLN A 222 -11.31 14.59 10.45
N GLU A 223 -11.66 14.71 9.17
CA GLU A 223 -12.55 13.74 8.51
C GLU A 223 -11.94 12.33 8.48
N ILE A 224 -10.63 12.22 8.24
CA ILE A 224 -9.90 10.94 8.28
C ILE A 224 -9.88 10.37 9.70
N VAL A 225 -9.62 11.22 10.71
CA VAL A 225 -9.64 10.83 12.13
C VAL A 225 -11.03 10.36 12.55
N ASP A 226 -12.10 11.04 12.14
CA ASP A 226 -13.47 10.67 12.45
C ASP A 226 -13.83 9.30 11.86
N LEU A 227 -13.41 9.02 10.61
CA LEU A 227 -13.59 7.70 9.99
C LEU A 227 -12.79 6.62 10.71
N PHE A 228 -11.53 6.88 11.05
CA PHE A 228 -10.67 5.92 11.73
C PHE A 228 -11.19 5.57 13.13
N THR A 229 -11.53 6.58 13.93
CA THR A 229 -11.90 6.42 15.34
C THR A 229 -13.21 5.67 15.56
N ARG A 230 -14.00 5.41 14.50
CA ARG A 230 -15.17 4.53 14.55
C ARG A 230 -14.81 3.11 14.99
N ALA A 231 -13.69 2.58 14.50
CA ALA A 231 -13.31 1.17 14.68
C ALA A 231 -11.78 0.96 14.84
N ASP A 232 -11.01 2.03 14.93
CA ASP A 232 -9.54 2.03 14.94
C ASP A 232 -8.92 1.31 13.73
N THR A 233 -9.56 1.45 12.56
CA THR A 233 -9.12 0.89 11.28
C THR A 233 -9.09 1.93 10.17
N LEU A 234 -8.16 1.78 9.24
CA LEU A 234 -8.20 2.47 7.95
C LEU A 234 -9.26 1.86 7.03
N SER A 235 -9.82 2.70 6.17
CA SER A 235 -10.83 2.30 5.18
C SER A 235 -10.31 1.22 4.23
N GLU A 236 -9.16 1.41 3.56
CA GLU A 236 -8.45 0.33 2.84
C GLU A 236 -7.79 -0.62 3.85
N PHE A 237 -8.55 -1.65 4.24
CA PHE A 237 -8.19 -2.55 5.33
C PHE A 237 -7.12 -3.58 4.93
N ASN A 238 -6.13 -3.74 5.82
CA ASN A 238 -5.19 -4.86 5.92
C ASN A 238 -4.41 -5.26 4.66
N SER A 239 -4.27 -4.31 3.75
CA SER A 239 -3.68 -4.47 2.44
C SER A 239 -2.16 -4.32 2.47
N GLY A 240 -1.38 -5.32 2.03
CA GLY A 240 0.08 -5.34 2.21
C GLY A 240 0.83 -4.11 1.68
N THR A 241 0.50 -3.57 0.50
CA THR A 241 1.10 -2.29 0.04
C THR A 241 0.42 -1.10 0.70
N TYR A 242 -0.90 -1.07 0.77
CA TYR A 242 -1.66 0.12 1.17
C TYR A 242 -1.63 0.43 2.66
N THR A 243 -1.62 -0.58 3.52
CA THR A 243 -1.31 -0.41 4.95
C THR A 243 0.12 0.12 5.11
N GLY A 244 1.07 -0.34 4.30
CA GLY A 244 2.46 0.11 4.34
C GLY A 244 2.61 1.59 4.01
N VAL A 245 2.00 2.07 2.91
CA VAL A 245 2.03 3.51 2.56
C VAL A 245 1.17 4.37 3.49
N SER A 246 0.06 3.84 4.01
CA SER A 246 -0.74 4.59 5.00
C SER A 246 0.03 4.81 6.29
N LEU A 247 0.76 3.80 6.76
CA LEU A 247 1.69 3.94 7.89
C LEU A 247 2.79 4.95 7.58
N PHE A 248 3.35 4.97 6.36
CA PHE A 248 4.28 6.01 5.92
C PHE A 248 3.66 7.41 6.08
N GLY A 249 2.48 7.66 5.52
CA GLY A 249 1.81 8.96 5.63
C GLY A 249 1.51 9.38 7.07
N LEU A 250 1.02 8.46 7.91
CA LEU A 250 0.77 8.72 9.33
C LEU A 250 2.07 8.98 10.11
N THR A 251 3.19 8.36 9.70
CA THR A 251 4.50 8.63 10.29
C THR A 251 4.87 10.10 10.12
N LEU A 252 4.59 10.66 8.95
CA LEU A 252 4.84 12.08 8.65
C LEU A 252 3.98 12.99 9.53
N TRP A 253 2.71 12.64 9.74
CA TRP A 253 1.81 13.35 10.66
C TRP A 253 2.41 13.44 12.08
N ALA A 254 2.85 12.29 12.61
CA ALA A 254 3.38 12.20 13.96
C ALA A 254 4.75 12.85 14.12
N LYS A 255 5.58 12.84 13.08
CA LYS A 255 6.99 13.26 13.16
C LYS A 255 7.22 14.74 12.87
N TYR A 256 6.52 15.31 11.88
CA TYR A 256 6.89 16.62 11.31
C TYR A 256 5.92 17.77 11.60
N LEU A 257 4.73 17.49 12.15
CA LEU A 257 3.76 18.53 12.49
C LEU A 257 3.82 18.94 13.98
N PRO A 258 3.52 20.21 14.30
CA PRO A 258 3.58 20.71 15.67
C PRO A 258 2.47 20.12 16.55
N ALA A 259 2.69 20.14 17.87
CA ALA A 259 1.81 19.49 18.86
C ALA A 259 0.35 20.00 18.87
N ASP A 260 0.07 21.17 18.31
CA ASP A 260 -1.28 21.74 18.19
C ASP A 260 -2.03 21.23 16.94
N SER A 261 -1.37 20.57 15.99
CA SER A 261 -2.01 19.90 14.86
C SER A 261 -2.79 18.67 15.28
N ILE A 262 -3.99 18.47 14.72
CA ILE A 262 -4.77 17.24 14.93
C ILE A 262 -4.02 16.01 14.42
N MET A 263 -3.25 16.18 13.33
CA MET A 263 -2.45 15.12 12.74
C MET A 263 -1.39 14.62 13.73
N THR A 264 -0.73 15.51 14.47
CA THR A 264 0.21 15.12 15.55
C THR A 264 -0.52 14.49 16.73
N GLN A 265 -1.70 14.99 17.10
CA GLN A 265 -2.48 14.47 18.22
C GLN A 265 -2.97 13.03 17.99
N TYR A 266 -3.29 12.67 16.75
CA TYR A 266 -3.84 11.36 16.39
C TYR A 266 -2.87 10.44 15.65
N GLY A 267 -1.84 10.97 14.98
CA GLY A 267 -0.91 10.19 14.15
C GLY A 267 -0.28 9.02 14.91
N GLU A 268 0.29 9.27 16.09
CA GLU A 268 0.84 8.19 16.93
C GLU A 268 -0.22 7.15 17.34
N ARG A 269 -1.44 7.59 17.65
CA ARG A 269 -2.53 6.70 18.04
C ARG A 269 -2.93 5.80 16.87
N MET A 270 -3.12 6.38 15.69
CA MET A 270 -3.52 5.66 14.48
C MET A 270 -2.45 4.66 14.05
N ILE A 271 -1.17 5.03 14.14
CA ILE A 271 -0.04 4.12 13.91
C ILE A 271 -0.10 2.93 14.88
N LYS A 272 -0.25 3.18 16.18
CA LYS A 272 -0.30 2.13 17.21
C LYS A 272 -1.45 1.15 16.98
N ALA A 273 -2.67 1.66 16.79
CA ALA A 273 -3.85 0.81 16.52
C ALA A 273 -3.69 0.00 15.22
N THR A 274 -3.11 0.59 14.17
CA THR A 274 -2.82 -0.13 12.94
C THR A 274 -1.81 -1.26 13.17
N TRP A 275 -0.74 -1.01 13.92
CA TRP A 275 0.24 -2.04 14.31
C TRP A 275 -0.36 -3.13 15.20
N GLU A 276 -1.27 -2.78 16.10
CA GLU A 276 -2.01 -3.75 16.93
C GLU A 276 -2.83 -4.70 16.06
N ALA A 277 -3.54 -4.19 15.04
CA ALA A 277 -4.25 -5.02 14.08
C ALA A 277 -3.28 -5.89 13.25
N VAL A 278 -2.19 -5.30 12.72
CA VAL A 278 -1.16 -6.04 11.98
C VAL A 278 -0.53 -7.15 12.84
N GLY A 279 -0.31 -6.92 14.13
CA GLY A 279 0.23 -7.92 15.06
C GLY A 279 -0.68 -9.14 15.25
N GLN A 280 -1.99 -9.00 15.01
CA GLN A 280 -2.95 -10.10 15.03
C GLN A 280 -3.11 -10.76 13.66
N LEU A 281 -2.87 -10.02 12.57
CA LEU A 281 -3.14 -10.50 11.20
C LEU A 281 -1.88 -11.01 10.48
N TRP A 282 -0.69 -10.67 10.96
CA TRP A 282 0.57 -11.20 10.44
C TRP A 282 0.77 -12.66 10.88
N HIS A 283 1.00 -13.53 9.91
CA HIS A 283 1.31 -14.94 10.15
C HIS A 283 2.83 -15.18 9.96
N PRO A 284 3.66 -15.21 11.03
CA PRO A 284 5.12 -15.28 10.90
C PRO A 284 5.65 -16.57 10.25
N GLU A 285 4.94 -17.70 10.39
CA GLU A 285 5.34 -18.95 9.72
C GLU A 285 5.10 -18.92 8.20
N LEU A 286 4.05 -18.23 7.74
CA LEU A 286 3.75 -18.03 6.32
C LEU A 286 4.48 -16.81 5.73
N LYS A 287 4.97 -15.91 6.61
CA LYS A 287 5.46 -14.57 6.26
C LYS A 287 4.47 -13.81 5.39
N ASN A 288 3.20 -13.84 5.79
CA ASN A 288 2.12 -13.23 5.03
C ASN A 288 1.10 -12.59 5.98
N MET A 289 0.49 -11.50 5.54
CA MET A 289 -0.66 -10.92 6.24
C MET A 289 -1.91 -11.70 5.84
N ALA A 290 -2.63 -12.26 6.82
CA ALA A 290 -3.89 -12.95 6.58
C ALA A 290 -4.93 -12.00 5.94
N GLY A 291 -5.87 -12.53 5.16
CA GLY A 291 -6.98 -11.73 4.62
C GLY A 291 -8.03 -11.33 5.68
N PRO A 292 -9.10 -10.62 5.29
CA PRO A 292 -9.36 -10.11 3.93
C PRO A 292 -8.47 -8.91 3.58
N TRP A 293 -8.43 -8.55 2.28
CA TRP A 293 -7.69 -7.39 1.79
C TRP A 293 -8.55 -6.57 0.83
N ASP A 294 -8.75 -5.29 1.15
CA ASP A 294 -9.47 -4.37 0.27
C ASP A 294 -8.74 -4.12 -1.05
N ARG A 295 -7.40 -4.14 -0.99
CA ARG A 295 -6.58 -3.89 -2.16
C ARG A 295 -5.25 -4.62 -2.07
N SER A 296 -5.03 -5.62 -2.91
CA SER A 296 -3.75 -6.32 -2.98
C SER A 296 -3.32 -6.52 -4.42
N TYR A 297 -2.01 -6.39 -4.66
CA TYR A 297 -1.39 -6.75 -5.93
C TYR A 297 -0.76 -8.14 -5.91
N GLY A 298 -1.03 -8.94 -4.88
CA GLY A 298 -0.59 -10.32 -4.82
C GLY A 298 -1.27 -11.12 -3.71
N PHE A 299 -1.22 -12.43 -3.83
CA PHE A 299 -1.83 -13.36 -2.87
C PHE A 299 -0.81 -14.01 -1.93
N ASP A 300 0.48 -13.86 -2.26
CA ASP A 300 1.63 -14.36 -1.51
C ASP A 300 2.71 -13.27 -1.40
N MET A 301 2.87 -12.70 -0.19
CA MET A 301 3.89 -11.68 0.09
C MET A 301 5.33 -12.20 -0.08
N ASN A 302 5.57 -13.51 -0.19
CA ASN A 302 6.88 -14.06 -0.52
C ASN A 302 7.19 -13.99 -2.03
N ARG A 303 6.21 -13.63 -2.87
CA ARG A 303 6.33 -13.51 -4.33
C ARG A 303 6.00 -12.12 -4.86
N TYR A 304 5.33 -11.31 -4.06
CA TYR A 304 4.91 -9.95 -4.36
C TYR A 304 5.51 -8.97 -3.36
N PHE A 305 6.11 -7.89 -3.86
CA PHE A 305 6.69 -6.86 -3.03
C PHE A 305 5.61 -5.97 -2.45
N SER A 306 5.46 -5.99 -1.13
CA SER A 306 4.55 -5.09 -0.42
C SER A 306 5.31 -4.05 0.39
N LEU A 307 4.75 -2.85 0.54
CA LEU A 307 5.39 -1.82 1.37
C LEU A 307 5.43 -2.21 2.85
N MET A 308 4.51 -3.04 3.35
CA MET A 308 4.64 -3.63 4.68
C MET A 308 5.90 -4.48 4.85
N ALA A 309 6.39 -5.11 3.78
CA ALA A 309 7.63 -5.89 3.81
C ALA A 309 8.87 -5.03 4.15
N LEU A 310 8.86 -3.73 3.80
CA LEU A 310 9.89 -2.78 4.21
C LEU A 310 9.81 -2.46 5.70
N TRP A 311 8.61 -2.21 6.24
CA TRP A 311 8.43 -2.00 7.67
C TRP A 311 8.85 -3.23 8.49
N PHE A 312 8.43 -4.42 8.06
CA PHE A 312 8.85 -5.67 8.69
C PHE A 312 10.37 -5.86 8.62
N TRP A 313 11.04 -5.47 7.54
CA TRP A 313 12.50 -5.53 7.46
C TRP A 313 13.11 -4.62 8.50
N ILE A 314 12.70 -3.35 8.56
CA ILE A 314 13.22 -2.38 9.53
C ILE A 314 13.07 -2.91 10.97
N ILE A 315 11.90 -3.48 11.28
CA ILE A 315 11.53 -3.90 12.64
C ILE A 315 12.16 -5.25 13.03
N MET A 316 12.14 -6.24 12.13
CA MET A 316 12.47 -7.65 12.47
C MET A 316 13.67 -8.21 11.69
N GLY A 317 14.17 -7.49 10.70
CA GLY A 317 15.19 -7.95 9.75
C GLY A 317 14.58 -8.59 8.50
N LYS A 318 15.32 -8.52 7.38
CA LYS A 318 14.89 -8.97 6.04
C LYS A 318 14.40 -10.42 6.02
N GLU A 319 15.13 -11.31 6.69
CA GLU A 319 14.81 -12.74 6.72
C GLU A 319 13.44 -13.03 7.34
N LYS A 320 12.88 -12.12 8.16
CA LYS A 320 11.55 -12.25 8.75
C LYS A 320 10.48 -11.43 8.03
N SER A 321 10.80 -10.67 6.99
CA SER A 321 9.95 -9.57 6.47
C SER A 321 9.12 -9.87 5.23
N SER A 322 8.95 -11.14 4.85
CA SER A 322 8.42 -11.63 3.55
C SER A 322 9.31 -11.40 2.33
N LEU A 323 10.35 -10.56 2.43
CA LEU A 323 11.28 -10.34 1.33
C LEU A 323 12.17 -11.55 1.08
N ILE A 324 12.39 -11.86 -0.20
CA ILE A 324 13.41 -12.81 -0.63
C ILE A 324 14.78 -12.14 -0.70
N SER A 325 15.83 -12.94 -0.89
CA SER A 325 17.21 -12.43 -1.01
C SER A 325 17.39 -11.35 -2.07
N ARG A 326 16.62 -11.40 -3.16
CA ARG A 326 16.61 -10.44 -4.27
C ARG A 326 15.21 -9.83 -4.45
N PRO A 327 14.83 -8.78 -3.70
CA PRO A 327 13.49 -8.21 -3.79
C PRO A 327 13.09 -7.74 -5.21
N GLN A 328 14.07 -7.33 -6.00
CA GLN A 328 13.87 -6.78 -7.35
C GLN A 328 13.34 -7.76 -8.41
N ILE A 329 13.19 -9.06 -8.09
CA ILE A 329 12.58 -10.05 -9.00
C ILE A 329 11.15 -10.43 -8.60
N MET A 330 10.65 -9.88 -7.49
CA MET A 330 9.28 -10.11 -7.04
C MET A 330 8.30 -9.37 -7.94
N SER A 331 7.04 -9.82 -8.01
CA SER A 331 5.97 -9.01 -8.62
C SER A 331 5.87 -7.67 -7.89
N HIS A 332 5.53 -6.60 -8.62
CA HIS A 332 5.43 -5.24 -8.11
C HIS A 332 6.73 -4.70 -7.45
N SER A 333 7.90 -5.18 -7.87
CA SER A 333 9.18 -4.80 -7.27
C SER A 333 9.56 -3.32 -7.41
N ALA A 334 8.91 -2.56 -8.29
CA ALA A 334 9.11 -1.12 -8.43
C ALA A 334 8.92 -0.36 -7.10
N ASP A 335 8.03 -0.87 -6.22
CA ASP A 335 7.82 -0.32 -4.88
C ASP A 335 9.08 -0.39 -3.99
N PHE A 336 10.09 -1.19 -4.33
CA PHE A 336 11.34 -1.20 -3.58
C PHE A 336 12.10 0.15 -3.65
N ALA A 337 11.78 1.00 -4.62
CA ALA A 337 12.31 2.36 -4.71
C ALA A 337 11.87 3.27 -3.55
N TYR A 338 10.83 2.90 -2.79
CA TYR A 338 10.49 3.55 -1.52
C TYR A 338 11.51 3.34 -0.40
N GLY A 339 12.40 2.35 -0.55
CA GLY A 339 13.35 1.91 0.46
C GLY A 339 14.04 3.05 1.21
N PRO A 340 14.60 4.08 0.54
CA PRO A 340 15.27 5.18 1.22
C PRO A 340 14.36 5.97 2.16
N LEU A 341 13.12 6.25 1.74
CA LEU A 341 12.15 6.98 2.57
C LEU A 341 11.77 6.19 3.81
N PHE A 342 11.54 4.89 3.65
CA PHE A 342 11.23 3.98 4.77
C PHE A 342 12.41 3.87 5.73
N ALA A 343 13.64 3.79 5.21
CA ALA A 343 14.85 3.74 6.03
C ALA A 343 15.04 5.01 6.87
N VAL A 344 14.87 6.19 6.27
CA VAL A 344 14.92 7.51 6.92
C VAL A 344 13.91 7.63 8.07
N LEU A 345 12.69 7.13 7.85
CA LEU A 345 11.61 7.18 8.86
C LEU A 345 11.63 5.99 9.83
N GLY A 346 12.44 4.98 9.56
CA GLY A 346 12.34 3.64 10.14
C GLY A 346 12.51 3.60 11.66
N GLU A 347 13.47 4.35 12.20
CA GLU A 347 13.70 4.38 13.65
C GLU A 347 12.52 5.00 14.40
N PHE A 348 11.98 6.12 13.89
CA PHE A 348 10.83 6.77 14.49
C PHE A 348 9.59 5.87 14.40
N GLN A 349 9.34 5.26 13.25
CA GLN A 349 8.22 4.34 13.07
C GLN A 349 8.33 3.11 13.99
N ALA A 350 9.52 2.50 14.08
CA ALA A 350 9.76 1.36 14.96
C ALA A 350 9.54 1.71 16.45
N SER A 351 9.84 2.95 16.86
CA SER A 351 9.61 3.42 18.23
C SER A 351 8.14 3.48 18.64
N LEU A 352 7.22 3.49 17.66
CA LEU A 352 5.77 3.52 17.87
C LEU A 352 5.13 2.13 17.86
N VAL A 353 5.88 1.07 17.57
CA VAL A 353 5.37 -0.31 17.57
C VAL A 353 5.31 -0.84 19.00
N PRO A 354 4.13 -1.28 19.50
CA PRO A 354 4.03 -1.85 20.85
C PRO A 354 4.89 -3.10 21.03
N GLU A 355 5.42 -3.32 22.25
CA GLU A 355 6.30 -4.45 22.56
C GLU A 355 5.61 -5.81 22.36
N ASP A 356 4.33 -5.90 22.69
CA ASP A 356 3.53 -7.08 22.43
C ASP A 356 3.32 -7.28 20.92
N VAL A 357 3.13 -6.24 20.13
CA VAL A 357 3.09 -6.39 18.67
C VAL A 357 4.43 -6.92 18.14
N LEU A 358 5.58 -6.37 18.57
CA LEU A 358 6.90 -6.84 18.16
C LEU A 358 7.10 -8.34 18.40
N ASN A 359 6.63 -8.82 19.55
CA ASN A 359 6.68 -10.24 19.89
C ASN A 359 5.75 -11.09 19.00
N ALA A 360 4.57 -10.58 18.64
CA ALA A 360 3.64 -11.27 17.72
C ALA A 360 4.17 -11.36 16.30
N LEU A 361 4.87 -10.32 15.84
CA LEU A 361 5.43 -10.30 14.49
C LEU A 361 6.55 -11.33 14.31
N GLN A 362 7.29 -11.63 15.39
CA GLN A 362 8.44 -12.53 15.33
C GLN A 362 8.08 -14.01 15.47
N GLU A 363 7.05 -14.34 16.25
CA GLU A 363 6.68 -15.72 16.61
C GLU A 363 5.16 -15.87 16.66
N PHE A 364 4.65 -17.00 16.15
CA PHE A 364 3.22 -17.27 16.13
C PHE A 364 2.69 -17.48 17.55
N ARG A 365 1.65 -16.74 17.94
CA ARG A 365 1.14 -16.69 19.32
C ARG A 365 0.09 -17.75 19.67
N GLY A 366 -0.16 -18.67 18.74
CA GLY A 366 -1.20 -19.68 18.88
C GLY A 366 -2.48 -19.29 18.15
N GLU A 367 -3.41 -20.23 18.14
CA GLU A 367 -4.69 -20.09 17.45
C GLU A 367 -5.54 -18.97 18.04
N HIS A 368 -6.10 -18.11 17.19
CA HIS A 368 -6.94 -16.99 17.61
C HIS A 368 -7.88 -16.51 16.49
N ILE A 369 -8.83 -15.66 16.87
CA ILE A 369 -9.75 -14.98 15.97
C ILE A 369 -9.61 -13.47 16.19
N PHE A 370 -9.39 -12.74 15.10
CA PHE A 370 -9.47 -11.30 15.01
C PHE A 370 -10.86 -10.88 14.51
N ASN A 371 -11.44 -9.84 15.11
CA ASN A 371 -12.67 -9.22 14.64
C ASN A 371 -12.50 -7.71 14.57
N SER A 372 -12.99 -7.09 13.51
CA SER A 372 -13.01 -5.63 13.37
C SER A 372 -14.11 -5.17 12.40
N SER A 373 -14.13 -3.87 12.12
CA SER A 373 -15.03 -3.28 11.14
C SER A 373 -14.34 -2.14 10.39
N THR A 374 -14.53 -2.07 9.07
CA THR A 374 -14.05 -0.96 8.23
C THR A 374 -15.23 -0.26 7.53
N PHE A 375 -15.01 0.91 6.96
CA PHE A 375 -16.06 1.68 6.26
C PHE A 375 -15.41 2.64 5.28
N SER A 376 -15.93 2.64 4.06
CA SER A 376 -15.40 3.37 2.92
C SER A 376 -16.50 4.20 2.25
N PRO A 377 -17.03 5.26 2.89
CA PRO A 377 -18.02 6.11 2.26
C PRO A 377 -17.40 6.88 1.07
N PRO A 378 -18.17 7.11 -0.01
CA PRO A 378 -19.60 6.80 -0.18
C PRO A 378 -19.88 5.41 -0.78
N PHE A 379 -18.87 4.54 -0.88
CA PHE A 379 -18.96 3.24 -1.56
C PHE A 379 -19.76 2.23 -0.74
N ASP A 380 -19.49 2.18 0.57
CA ASP A 380 -20.15 1.27 1.50
C ASP A 380 -21.55 1.78 1.88
N ALA A 381 -22.56 0.90 1.79
CA ALA A 381 -23.89 1.19 2.31
C ALA A 381 -23.94 1.13 3.86
N TYR A 382 -23.06 0.32 4.47
CA TYR A 382 -22.88 0.20 5.91
C TYR A 382 -21.45 -0.28 6.24
N PRO A 383 -20.96 -0.11 7.50
CA PRO A 383 -19.64 -0.59 7.89
C PRO A 383 -19.46 -2.10 7.68
N ARG A 384 -18.42 -2.48 6.95
CA ARG A 384 -18.03 -3.86 6.69
C ARG A 384 -17.61 -4.54 8.00
N ASN A 385 -17.92 -5.83 8.15
CA ASN A 385 -17.54 -6.62 9.32
C ASN A 385 -16.48 -7.65 8.95
N ILE A 386 -15.35 -7.63 9.65
CA ILE A 386 -14.19 -8.46 9.36
C ILE A 386 -14.06 -9.54 10.44
N THR A 387 -13.83 -10.78 10.01
CA THR A 387 -13.42 -11.88 10.89
C THR A 387 -12.28 -12.64 10.24
N THR A 388 -11.19 -12.83 10.98
CA THR A 388 -10.03 -13.62 10.54
C THR A 388 -9.64 -14.61 11.63
N TRP A 389 -9.62 -15.89 11.29
CA TRP A 389 -9.07 -16.97 12.10
C TRP A 389 -7.65 -17.30 11.64
N LEU A 390 -6.75 -17.46 12.60
CA LEU A 390 -5.38 -17.91 12.36
C LEU A 390 -5.09 -19.11 13.27
N ALA A 391 -4.44 -20.15 12.73
CA ALA A 391 -3.87 -21.26 13.46
C ALA A 391 -2.49 -21.58 12.88
N SER A 392 -1.76 -22.55 13.45
CA SER A 392 -0.42 -22.87 12.90
C SER A 392 -0.53 -23.28 11.44
N ASN A 393 0.29 -22.66 10.60
CA ASN A 393 0.36 -22.88 9.16
C ASN A 393 -0.92 -22.60 8.34
N ILE A 394 -1.94 -21.92 8.88
CA ILE A 394 -3.18 -21.59 8.17
C ILE A 394 -3.82 -20.29 8.66
N SER A 395 -4.40 -19.53 7.74
CA SER A 395 -5.32 -18.44 8.03
C SER A 395 -6.56 -18.50 7.14
N ILE A 396 -7.70 -18.08 7.68
CA ILE A 396 -8.97 -17.87 6.96
C ILE A 396 -9.49 -16.51 7.39
N GLY A 397 -9.65 -15.57 6.47
CA GLY A 397 -10.20 -14.25 6.77
C GLY A 397 -11.19 -13.81 5.73
N ALA A 398 -12.27 -13.17 6.16
CA ALA A 398 -13.28 -12.64 5.28
C ALA A 398 -13.95 -11.39 5.85
N GLU A 399 -14.56 -10.61 4.97
CA GLU A 399 -15.41 -9.48 5.33
C GLU A 399 -16.82 -9.60 4.73
N THR A 400 -17.80 -9.22 5.53
CA THR A 400 -19.16 -8.97 5.08
C THR A 400 -19.25 -7.53 4.57
N PHE A 401 -19.72 -7.37 3.34
CA PHE A 401 -19.81 -6.06 2.67
C PHE A 401 -21.11 -5.90 1.88
N ASP A 402 -21.46 -4.64 1.61
CA ASP A 402 -22.52 -4.19 0.69
C ASP A 402 -22.07 -2.86 0.09
N GLU A 403 -21.50 -2.95 -1.11
CA GLU A 403 -20.85 -1.86 -1.81
C GLU A 403 -21.68 -1.46 -3.04
N ASN A 404 -21.69 -0.17 -3.37
CA ASN A 404 -22.33 0.29 -4.60
C ASN A 404 -21.55 -0.10 -5.87
N VAL A 405 -20.28 -0.50 -5.73
CA VAL A 405 -19.40 -0.98 -6.79
C VAL A 405 -18.37 -1.93 -6.18
N ILE A 406 -18.06 -3.05 -6.88
CA ILE A 406 -17.11 -4.05 -6.37
C ILE A 406 -15.70 -3.45 -6.26
N GLY A 407 -15.09 -3.62 -5.08
CA GLY A 407 -13.76 -3.10 -4.77
C GLY A 407 -13.77 -1.67 -4.26
N GLY A 408 -14.95 -1.18 -3.85
CA GLY A 408 -15.16 0.11 -3.21
C GLY A 408 -14.37 1.27 -3.85
N PRO A 409 -13.57 2.02 -3.06
CA PRO A 409 -12.82 3.18 -3.57
C PRO A 409 -11.87 2.91 -4.74
N ALA A 410 -11.34 1.69 -4.85
CA ALA A 410 -10.40 1.34 -5.92
C ALA A 410 -11.11 1.07 -7.25
N ILE A 411 -12.42 0.76 -7.22
CA ILE A 411 -13.23 0.41 -8.41
C ILE A 411 -12.52 -0.67 -9.25
N ASN A 412 -11.85 -1.61 -8.58
CA ASN A 412 -11.03 -2.63 -9.23
C ASN A 412 -11.19 -4.01 -8.55
N PRO A 413 -12.04 -4.89 -9.12
CA PRO A 413 -12.28 -6.22 -8.55
C PRO A 413 -11.03 -7.11 -8.58
N SER A 414 -10.05 -6.83 -9.44
CA SER A 414 -8.80 -7.62 -9.54
C SER A 414 -7.86 -7.41 -8.36
N THR A 415 -8.11 -6.39 -7.54
CA THR A 415 -7.34 -6.12 -6.32
C THR A 415 -8.13 -6.34 -5.04
N PHE A 416 -9.45 -6.54 -5.14
CA PHE A 416 -10.34 -6.72 -3.99
C PHE A 416 -10.46 -8.20 -3.61
N ASN A 417 -10.09 -8.54 -2.37
CA ASN A 417 -9.99 -9.91 -1.88
C ASN A 417 -10.78 -10.06 -0.56
N PRO A 418 -12.12 -10.08 -0.63
CA PRO A 418 -12.98 -10.03 0.56
C PRO A 418 -13.07 -11.35 1.33
N ALA A 419 -12.56 -12.45 0.78
CA ALA A 419 -12.40 -13.71 1.50
C ALA A 419 -11.14 -14.43 1.01
N VAL A 420 -10.30 -14.86 1.95
CA VAL A 420 -8.98 -15.43 1.68
C VAL A 420 -8.70 -16.57 2.66
N VAL A 421 -8.25 -17.70 2.12
CA VAL A 421 -7.62 -18.79 2.85
C VAL A 421 -6.17 -18.86 2.43
N GLN A 422 -5.25 -18.99 3.38
CA GLN A 422 -3.83 -19.21 3.11
C GLN A 422 -3.28 -20.33 3.97
N TRP A 423 -2.37 -21.14 3.44
CA TRP A 423 -1.74 -22.21 4.21
C TRP A 423 -0.33 -22.54 3.73
N ASN A 424 0.41 -23.25 4.58
CA ASN A 424 1.70 -23.80 4.22
C ASN A 424 1.54 -25.06 3.38
N THR A 425 1.98 -25.05 2.13
CA THR A 425 1.96 -26.23 1.23
C THR A 425 3.16 -27.16 1.44
N GLY A 426 4.09 -26.80 2.35
CA GLY A 426 5.41 -27.41 2.50
C GLY A 426 6.43 -26.98 1.44
N LYS A 427 5.99 -26.27 0.39
CA LYS A 427 6.84 -25.73 -0.69
C LYS A 427 6.64 -24.23 -0.96
N GLY A 428 5.76 -23.58 -0.19
CA GLY A 428 5.36 -22.19 -0.35
C GLY A 428 3.98 -21.94 0.27
N VAL A 429 3.41 -20.77 0.02
CA VAL A 429 2.07 -20.40 0.49
C VAL A 429 1.03 -20.81 -0.54
N GLY A 430 0.07 -21.64 -0.15
CA GLY A 430 -1.14 -21.91 -0.90
C GLY A 430 -2.18 -20.83 -0.59
N PHE A 431 -3.02 -20.50 -1.56
CA PHE A 431 -4.11 -19.55 -1.37
C PHE A 431 -5.40 -19.98 -2.06
N ILE A 432 -6.52 -19.59 -1.47
CA ILE A 432 -7.85 -19.54 -2.10
C ILE A 432 -8.37 -18.14 -1.83
N THR A 433 -8.82 -17.41 -2.85
CA THR A 433 -9.52 -16.14 -2.63
C THR A 433 -10.80 -16.05 -3.45
N LEU A 434 -11.84 -15.45 -2.87
CA LEU A 434 -13.06 -15.13 -3.58
C LEU A 434 -12.78 -13.99 -4.56
N HIS A 435 -12.92 -14.25 -5.86
CA HIS A 435 -13.03 -13.19 -6.84
C HIS A 435 -14.48 -12.70 -6.85
N ALA A 436 -14.70 -11.54 -6.24
CA ALA A 436 -16.03 -11.01 -5.99
C ALA A 436 -16.79 -10.76 -7.31
N SER A 437 -17.96 -11.38 -7.42
CA SER A 437 -18.88 -11.27 -8.56
C SER A 437 -20.17 -10.51 -8.22
N GLU A 438 -20.39 -10.24 -6.93
CA GLU A 438 -21.59 -9.62 -6.39
C GLU A 438 -21.19 -8.44 -5.50
N ASN A 439 -21.99 -7.38 -5.54
CA ASN A 439 -21.80 -6.15 -4.77
C ASN A 439 -22.01 -6.33 -3.25
N ALA A 440 -22.61 -7.45 -2.83
CA ALA A 440 -22.83 -7.74 -1.43
C ALA A 440 -22.53 -9.22 -1.14
N THR A 441 -21.78 -9.45 -0.07
CA THR A 441 -21.46 -10.80 0.43
C THR A 441 -21.61 -10.80 1.95
N THR A 442 -22.30 -11.80 2.49
CA THR A 442 -22.29 -12.12 3.92
C THR A 442 -21.39 -13.30 4.17
N THR A 443 -20.55 -13.18 5.21
CA THR A 443 -19.47 -14.12 5.50
C THR A 443 -19.54 -14.61 6.94
N ALA A 444 -19.18 -15.87 7.18
CA ALA A 444 -18.87 -16.35 8.53
C ALA A 444 -17.57 -17.15 8.51
N VAL A 445 -16.71 -16.90 9.50
CA VAL A 445 -15.41 -17.55 9.65
C VAL A 445 -15.35 -18.20 11.02
N SER A 446 -14.94 -19.46 11.06
CA SER A 446 -14.64 -20.19 12.28
C SER A 446 -13.47 -21.17 12.04
N PRO A 447 -12.94 -21.86 13.06
CA PRO A 447 -11.77 -22.72 12.87
C PRO A 447 -11.92 -23.73 11.72
N GLY A 448 -11.06 -23.61 10.71
CA GLY A 448 -11.08 -24.46 9.51
C GLY A 448 -12.27 -24.26 8.58
N HIS A 449 -13.09 -23.22 8.76
CA HIS A 449 -14.36 -23.07 8.04
C HIS A 449 -14.60 -21.63 7.54
N LEU A 450 -15.02 -21.53 6.27
CA LEU A 450 -15.47 -20.29 5.63
C LEU A 450 -16.86 -20.49 5.01
N GLU A 451 -17.81 -19.66 5.39
CA GLU A 451 -19.13 -19.56 4.79
C GLU A 451 -19.29 -18.25 4.03
N LEU A 452 -19.84 -18.32 2.81
CA LEU A 452 -20.13 -17.18 1.94
C LEU A 452 -21.57 -17.26 1.43
N SER A 453 -22.26 -16.13 1.40
CA SER A 453 -23.59 -16.04 0.79
C SER A 453 -23.82 -14.68 0.12
N TYR A 454 -24.62 -14.67 -0.94
CA TYR A 454 -24.96 -13.45 -1.68
C TYR A 454 -26.39 -13.01 -1.35
N PRO A 455 -26.59 -12.04 -0.44
CA PRO A 455 -27.92 -11.66 0.04
C PRO A 455 -28.86 -11.15 -1.07
N TYR A 456 -28.29 -10.57 -2.14
CA TYR A 456 -29.02 -10.12 -3.33
C TYR A 456 -28.83 -11.04 -4.55
N GLY A 457 -28.11 -12.14 -4.37
CA GLY A 457 -27.81 -13.09 -5.43
C GLY A 457 -29.04 -13.87 -5.88
N ASN A 458 -28.97 -14.44 -7.08
CA ASN A 458 -30.06 -15.16 -7.71
C ASN A 458 -29.52 -16.28 -8.62
N SER A 459 -30.33 -16.79 -9.56
CA SER A 459 -29.92 -17.84 -10.50
C SER A 459 -28.77 -17.43 -11.44
N SER A 460 -28.46 -16.14 -11.60
CA SER A 460 -27.31 -15.66 -12.38
C SER A 460 -26.01 -15.58 -11.58
N SER A 461 -26.06 -15.72 -10.25
CA SER A 461 -24.89 -15.58 -9.40
C SER A 461 -23.88 -16.71 -9.64
N ILE A 462 -22.60 -16.39 -9.44
CA ILE A 462 -21.50 -17.35 -9.51
C ILE A 462 -20.57 -17.16 -8.32
N PHE A 463 -20.01 -18.26 -7.81
CA PHE A 463 -18.87 -18.21 -6.89
C PHE A 463 -17.61 -18.54 -7.68
N SER A 464 -16.62 -17.65 -7.68
CA SER A 464 -15.34 -17.84 -8.37
C SER A 464 -14.21 -17.80 -7.35
N PHE A 465 -13.45 -18.89 -7.27
CA PHE A 465 -12.34 -19.03 -6.33
C PHE A 465 -11.01 -19.10 -7.09
N LEU A 466 -10.14 -18.12 -6.86
CA LEU A 466 -8.77 -18.14 -7.38
C LEU A 466 -7.91 -18.99 -6.45
N VAL A 467 -7.31 -20.04 -6.98
CA VAL A 467 -6.55 -21.05 -6.23
C VAL A 467 -5.11 -21.08 -6.71
N SER A 468 -4.16 -21.11 -5.79
CA SER A 468 -2.72 -21.11 -6.08
C SER A 468 -2.30 -22.23 -7.04
N THR A 469 -1.26 -21.97 -7.83
CA THR A 469 -0.53 -23.03 -8.55
C THR A 469 0.29 -23.91 -7.60
N PHE A 470 0.41 -25.21 -7.88
CA PHE A 470 1.18 -26.13 -7.04
C PHE A 470 2.34 -26.79 -7.79
N ALA A 471 3.54 -26.73 -7.22
CA ALA A 471 4.73 -27.33 -7.82
C ALA A 471 4.63 -28.87 -7.95
N GLY A 472 4.01 -29.54 -6.97
CA GLY A 472 3.84 -30.99 -6.95
C GLY A 472 2.70 -31.53 -7.83
N LYS A 473 1.76 -30.65 -8.20
CA LYS A 473 0.58 -30.98 -8.99
C LYS A 473 0.20 -29.78 -9.85
N ARG A 474 0.87 -29.67 -11.01
CA ARG A 474 0.70 -28.53 -11.91
C ARG A 474 -0.69 -28.50 -12.53
N ASP A 475 -1.14 -29.64 -13.05
CA ASP A 475 -2.47 -29.78 -13.65
C ASP A 475 -3.50 -30.03 -12.55
N VAL A 476 -4.19 -28.97 -12.14
CA VAL A 476 -5.29 -29.00 -11.17
C VAL A 476 -6.60 -29.12 -11.94
N SER A 477 -7.38 -30.14 -11.60
CA SER A 477 -8.67 -30.43 -12.25
C SER A 477 -9.83 -30.53 -11.25
N SER A 478 -9.52 -30.64 -9.96
CA SER A 478 -10.51 -30.73 -8.88
C SER A 478 -9.89 -30.34 -7.53
N TRP A 479 -10.70 -30.17 -6.50
CA TRP A 479 -10.24 -29.92 -5.12
C TRP A 479 -9.32 -31.02 -4.58
N ALA A 480 -9.41 -32.26 -5.09
CA ALA A 480 -8.52 -33.35 -4.70
C ALA A 480 -7.06 -33.16 -5.19
N ASP A 481 -6.83 -32.25 -6.14
CA ASP A 481 -5.50 -31.92 -6.65
C ASP A 481 -4.81 -30.80 -5.84
N VAL A 482 -5.54 -30.11 -4.95
CA VAL A 482 -5.00 -29.08 -4.06
C VAL A 482 -3.98 -29.68 -3.10
N GLN A 483 -2.82 -29.03 -2.95
CA GLN A 483 -1.69 -29.57 -2.17
C GLN A 483 -1.61 -28.94 -0.77
N GLY A 484 -1.33 -29.77 0.24
CA GLY A 484 -1.14 -29.36 1.64
C GLY A 484 -2.43 -29.06 2.41
N ALA A 485 -3.59 -29.18 1.77
CA ALA A 485 -4.89 -29.02 2.40
C ALA A 485 -5.93 -29.93 1.74
N ASN A 486 -6.86 -30.46 2.53
CA ASN A 486 -8.10 -31.06 2.07
C ASN A 486 -9.18 -29.99 2.13
N VAL A 487 -9.82 -29.69 1.00
CA VAL A 487 -10.90 -28.70 0.90
C VAL A 487 -12.20 -29.43 0.58
N SER A 488 -13.17 -29.34 1.48
CA SER A 488 -14.52 -29.85 1.27
C SER A 488 -15.48 -28.70 0.99
N ILE A 489 -16.31 -28.85 -0.05
CA ILE A 489 -17.26 -27.81 -0.46
C ILE A 489 -18.69 -28.28 -0.18
N SER A 490 -19.46 -27.45 0.50
CA SER A 490 -20.91 -27.58 0.70
C SER A 490 -21.59 -26.37 0.05
N THR A 491 -22.56 -26.57 -0.86
CA THR A 491 -23.17 -25.47 -1.60
C THR A 491 -24.57 -25.80 -2.09
N ASN A 492 -25.38 -24.76 -2.32
CA ASN A 492 -26.65 -24.84 -3.05
C ASN A 492 -26.52 -24.47 -4.55
N ALA A 493 -25.29 -24.23 -5.03
CA ALA A 493 -24.98 -24.14 -6.45
C ALA A 493 -25.02 -25.53 -7.12
N ASN A 494 -24.81 -25.57 -8.44
CA ASN A 494 -24.69 -26.84 -9.14
C ASN A 494 -23.50 -27.66 -8.60
N ALA A 495 -23.68 -28.98 -8.49
CA ALA A 495 -22.62 -29.89 -8.03
C ALA A 495 -21.42 -29.92 -9.00
N SER A 496 -21.66 -29.68 -10.29
CA SER A 496 -20.61 -29.51 -11.30
C SER A 496 -20.09 -28.07 -11.29
N TYR A 497 -18.78 -27.92 -11.29
CA TYR A 497 -18.05 -26.66 -11.40
C TYR A 497 -17.06 -26.72 -12.58
N SER A 498 -16.61 -25.56 -13.06
CA SER A 498 -15.51 -25.47 -14.02
C SER A 498 -14.19 -25.21 -13.30
N VAL A 499 -13.10 -25.70 -13.89
CA VAL A 499 -11.73 -25.36 -13.50
C VAL A 499 -11.00 -24.85 -14.72
N THR A 500 -10.53 -23.61 -14.64
CA THR A 500 -9.83 -22.89 -15.71
C THR A 500 -8.46 -22.43 -15.20
N PHE A 501 -7.53 -22.19 -16.11
CA PHE A 501 -6.19 -21.71 -15.77
C PHE A 501 -6.00 -20.28 -16.27
N ALA A 502 -5.50 -19.42 -15.40
CA ALA A 502 -4.97 -18.10 -15.71
C ALA A 502 -3.45 -18.19 -15.83
N GLY A 503 -2.94 -18.21 -17.05
CA GLY A 503 -1.52 -18.38 -17.34
C GLY A 503 -0.95 -17.26 -18.19
N ALA A 504 0.29 -16.84 -17.89
CA ALA A 504 0.94 -15.74 -18.60
C ALA A 504 1.20 -16.06 -20.09
N TYR A 505 1.20 -17.34 -20.45
CA TYR A 505 1.43 -17.83 -21.82
C TYR A 505 0.23 -18.56 -22.42
N GLY A 506 -0.95 -18.33 -21.87
CA GLY A 506 -2.20 -18.94 -22.30
C GLY A 506 -2.93 -19.63 -21.16
N GLY A 507 -4.15 -20.06 -21.45
CA GLY A 507 -5.12 -20.43 -20.43
C GLY A 507 -6.51 -20.09 -20.94
N GLN A 508 -7.51 -20.33 -20.11
CA GLN A 508 -8.88 -19.88 -20.39
C GLN A 508 -9.15 -18.52 -19.73
N ASP A 509 -8.35 -18.15 -18.74
CA ASP A 509 -8.41 -16.88 -18.01
C ASP A 509 -7.08 -16.12 -18.16
N GLU A 510 -7.08 -14.85 -17.74
CA GLU A 510 -5.91 -13.97 -17.70
C GLU A 510 -5.33 -13.88 -16.29
N VAL A 511 -4.01 -13.66 -16.20
CA VAL A 511 -3.33 -13.45 -14.91
C VAL A 511 -3.83 -12.16 -14.25
N ILE A 512 -3.78 -12.14 -12.92
CA ILE A 512 -4.09 -10.95 -12.12
C ILE A 512 -2.82 -10.54 -11.38
N ASN A 513 -2.37 -9.29 -11.61
CA ASN A 513 -1.15 -8.72 -11.00
C ASN A 513 0.09 -9.64 -11.15
N ASP A 514 0.24 -10.26 -12.33
CA ASP A 514 1.30 -11.23 -12.66
C ASP A 514 1.24 -12.58 -11.93
N PHE A 515 0.15 -12.86 -11.20
CA PHE A 515 -0.08 -14.17 -10.58
C PHE A 515 -0.85 -15.10 -11.50
N GLU A 516 -0.25 -16.27 -11.73
CA GLU A 516 -0.94 -17.42 -12.31
C GLU A 516 -1.74 -18.16 -11.23
N PHE A 517 -2.93 -18.64 -11.59
CA PHE A 517 -3.84 -19.33 -10.69
C PHE A 517 -4.78 -20.28 -11.45
N TRP A 518 -5.39 -21.19 -10.70
CA TRP A 518 -6.52 -22.00 -11.15
C TRP A 518 -7.81 -21.38 -10.64
N ASN A 519 -8.80 -21.18 -11.50
CA ASN A 519 -10.08 -20.61 -11.12
C ASN A 519 -11.16 -21.70 -11.07
N PHE A 520 -11.80 -21.83 -9.91
CA PHE A 520 -12.89 -22.76 -9.66
C PHE A 520 -14.20 -21.98 -9.66
N THR A 521 -15.08 -22.23 -10.64
CA THR A 521 -16.34 -21.48 -10.78
C THR A 521 -17.56 -22.38 -10.58
N TYR A 522 -18.39 -21.99 -9.61
CA TYR A 522 -19.70 -22.59 -9.34
C TYR A 522 -20.80 -21.67 -9.86
N SER A 523 -21.71 -22.22 -10.66
CA SER A 523 -22.89 -21.49 -11.13
C SER A 523 -24.16 -21.99 -10.44
N MET A 524 -25.10 -21.09 -10.21
CA MET A 524 -26.40 -21.45 -9.64
C MET A 524 -27.28 -22.25 -10.64
N PRO A 525 -28.20 -23.09 -10.15
CA PRO A 525 -29.21 -23.71 -11.01
C PRO A 525 -30.06 -22.65 -11.73
N ALA A 526 -30.42 -22.89 -13.00
CA ALA A 526 -31.13 -21.91 -13.84
C ALA A 526 -32.47 -21.41 -13.25
N ASN A 527 -33.14 -22.23 -12.42
CA ASN A 527 -34.39 -21.87 -11.73
C ASN A 527 -34.19 -21.75 -10.23
N PHE A 528 -32.98 -21.39 -9.77
CA PHE A 528 -32.68 -21.25 -8.37
C PHE A 528 -33.54 -20.17 -7.71
N SER A 529 -34.02 -20.46 -6.49
CA SER A 529 -34.74 -19.55 -5.62
C SER A 529 -34.20 -19.70 -4.21
N GLY A 530 -33.85 -18.58 -3.58
CA GLY A 530 -33.21 -18.54 -2.26
C GLY A 530 -31.98 -17.65 -2.30
N VAL A 531 -31.12 -17.80 -1.29
CA VAL A 531 -29.85 -17.06 -1.18
C VAL A 531 -28.73 -17.98 -1.65
N PRO A 532 -27.96 -17.65 -2.70
CA PRO A 532 -26.78 -18.41 -3.10
C PRO A 532 -25.81 -18.53 -1.93
N LYS A 533 -25.29 -19.74 -1.69
CA LYS A 533 -24.43 -20.04 -0.55
C LYS A 533 -23.38 -21.11 -0.88
N VAL A 534 -22.17 -20.92 -0.37
CA VAL A 534 -21.07 -21.89 -0.42
C VAL A 534 -20.30 -21.88 0.89
N GLU A 535 -19.86 -23.06 1.31
CA GLU A 535 -19.10 -23.32 2.52
C GLU A 535 -17.83 -24.10 2.13
N LEU A 536 -16.70 -23.73 2.73
CA LEU A 536 -15.42 -24.40 2.58
C LEU A 536 -14.98 -24.89 3.96
N ASP A 537 -14.77 -26.20 4.10
CA ASP A 537 -14.08 -26.80 5.25
C ASP A 537 -12.65 -27.18 4.82
N ILE A 538 -11.65 -26.74 5.59
CA ILE A 538 -10.23 -26.87 5.27
C ILE A 538 -9.48 -27.58 6.41
N GLU A 539 -8.80 -28.68 6.07
CA GLU A 539 -7.94 -29.45 6.98
C GLU A 539 -6.56 -29.66 6.37
N LEU A 540 -5.48 -29.31 7.08
CA LEU A 540 -4.10 -29.52 6.61
C LEU A 540 -3.65 -30.98 6.80
N TRP A 541 -2.71 -31.47 5.96
CA TRP A 541 -2.16 -32.85 6.04
C TRP A 541 -0.66 -32.95 5.82
#